data_AF-W6KPU8-F1
#
_entry.id   AF-W6KPU8-F1
#
_cell.length_a   1.000
_cell.length_b   1.000
_cell.length_c   1.000
_cell.angle_alpha   90.00
_cell.angle_beta   90.00
_cell.angle_gamma   90.00
#
_symmetry.space_group_name_H-M   'P 1'
#
loop_
_entity.id
_entity.type
_entity.pdbx_description
1 polymer ?
#
loop_
_entity_poly.entity_id
_entity_poly.type
_entity_poly.pdbx_seq_one_letter_code
_entity_poly.pdbx_strand_id
1 'polypeptide(L)'
;MRIFVHIRGKIIVLQCGDGTQAISWLGNAAMVHYDSSFGKRHGVPVSIRKEGGVACDPEALICDVLDDNQHVFAELEDSEM
;
A
#
# COMPACT_ATOMS: atom_id res chain seq x y z
N MET A 1 -11.32 7.26 6.94
CA MET A 1 -10.64 5.97 6.82
C MET A 1 -9.13 6.15 6.88
N ARG A 2 -8.47 5.43 7.79
CA ARG A 2 -7.04 5.41 8.04
C ARG A 2 -6.52 4.01 7.79
N ILE A 3 -5.42 3.88 7.04
CA ILE A 3 -4.81 2.59 6.74
C ILE A 3 -3.34 2.60 7.13
N PHE A 4 -2.88 1.46 7.66
CA PHE A 4 -1.50 1.23 8.07
C PHE A 4 -0.83 0.31 7.06
N VAL A 5 0.05 0.86 6.23
CA VAL A 5 0.77 0.12 5.20
C VAL A 5 2.16 -0.24 5.69
N HIS A 6 2.42 -1.54 5.85
CA HIS A 6 3.72 -2.09 6.22
C HIS A 6 4.60 -2.26 4.98
N ILE A 7 5.81 -1.71 5.01
CA ILE A 7 6.80 -1.80 3.94
C ILE A 7 8.18 -2.06 4.56
N ARG A 8 8.73 -3.27 4.35
CA ARG A 8 10.05 -3.71 4.84
C ARG A 8 10.33 -3.30 6.31
N GLY A 9 9.35 -3.53 7.19
CA GLY A 9 9.45 -3.24 8.63
C GLY A 9 9.15 -1.81 9.05
N LYS A 10 8.85 -0.89 8.11
CA LYS A 10 8.30 0.44 8.41
C LYS A 10 6.79 0.44 8.27
N ILE A 11 6.11 1.27 9.06
CA ILE A 11 4.67 1.49 8.96
C ILE A 11 4.42 2.89 8.44
N ILE A 12 3.73 2.99 7.31
CA ILE A 12 3.26 4.24 6.72
C ILE A 12 1.78 4.38 7.06
N VAL A 13 1.41 5.49 7.69
CA VAL A 13 0.01 5.78 8.04
C VAL A 13 -0.58 6.71 6.99
N LEU A 14 -1.65 6.27 6.32
CA LEU A 14 -2.33 7.06 5.30
C LEU A 14 -3.75 7.42 5.74
N GLN A 15 -4.14 8.67 5.51
CA GLN A 15 -5.53 9.11 5.62
C GLN A 15 -6.17 9.00 4.23
N CYS A 16 -7.15 8.12 4.08
CA CYS A 16 -7.82 7.82 2.81
C CYS A 16 -9.20 8.50 2.69
N GLY A 17 -9.56 9.40 3.62
CA GLY A 17 -10.89 10.03 3.63
C GLY A 17 -12.00 8.98 3.65
N ASP A 18 -12.90 9.02 2.68
CA ASP A 18 -13.99 8.04 2.53
C ASP A 18 -13.56 6.70 1.90
N GLY A 19 -12.27 6.54 1.53
CA GLY A 19 -11.74 5.30 0.96
C GLY A 19 -12.14 5.04 -0.49
N THR A 20 -12.60 6.06 -1.22
CA THR A 20 -13.03 5.98 -2.63
C THR A 20 -11.89 5.91 -3.64
N GLN A 21 -10.64 5.89 -3.18
CA GLN A 21 -9.47 5.72 -4.05
C GLN A 21 -9.19 4.23 -4.27
N ALA A 22 -8.56 3.90 -5.40
CA ALA A 22 -8.19 2.52 -5.72
C ALA A 22 -7.06 1.99 -4.81
N ILE A 23 -6.96 0.67 -4.68
CA ILE A 23 -5.87 0.01 -3.95
C ILE A 23 -4.49 0.33 -4.57
N SER A 24 -4.41 0.46 -5.89
CA SER A 24 -3.19 0.90 -6.59
C SER A 24 -2.72 2.29 -6.12
N TRP A 25 -3.65 3.21 -5.85
CA TRP A 25 -3.33 4.52 -5.27
C TRP A 25 -2.76 4.38 -3.87
N LEU A 26 -3.32 3.49 -3.03
CA LEU A 26 -2.83 3.27 -1.66
C LEU A 26 -1.36 2.83 -1.65
N GLY A 27 -0.99 1.90 -2.53
CA GLY A 27 0.39 1.47 -2.69
C GLY A 27 1.30 2.63 -3.10
N ASN A 28 0.95 3.33 -4.18
CA ASN A 28 1.75 4.45 -4.68
C ASN A 28 1.93 5.56 -3.63
N ALA A 29 0.85 5.92 -2.93
CA ALA A 29 0.90 6.89 -1.83
C ALA A 29 1.86 6.42 -0.73
N ALA A 30 1.75 5.16 -0.30
CA ALA A 30 2.64 4.62 0.72
C ALA A 30 4.12 4.65 0.28
N MET A 31 4.38 4.39 -1.00
CA MET A 31 5.72 4.40 -1.55
C MET A 31 6.38 5.78 -1.56
N VAL A 32 5.61 6.83 -1.87
CA VAL A 32 6.07 8.22 -1.81
C VAL A 32 6.54 8.59 -0.40
N HIS A 33 5.89 8.05 0.64
CA HIS A 33 6.29 8.26 2.03
C HIS A 33 7.42 7.34 2.48
N TYR A 34 7.55 6.14 1.90
CA TYR A 34 8.59 5.18 2.24
C TYR A 34 9.96 5.55 1.65
N ASP A 35 9.97 6.02 0.40
CA ASP A 35 11.18 6.34 -0.35
C ASP A 35 11.11 7.77 -0.90
N SER A 36 11.94 8.65 -0.34
CA SER A 36 12.10 10.03 -0.81
C SER A 36 12.66 10.13 -2.23
N SER A 37 13.11 9.03 -2.82
CA SER A 37 13.49 8.94 -4.23
C SER A 37 12.30 8.69 -5.17
N PHE A 38 11.07 8.61 -4.63
CA PHE A 38 9.82 8.38 -5.37
C PHE A 38 9.84 7.08 -6.18
N GLY A 39 10.33 5.98 -5.59
CA GLY A 39 10.36 4.66 -6.22
C GLY A 39 11.54 4.44 -7.18
N LYS A 40 12.43 5.42 -7.37
CA LYS A 40 13.63 5.25 -8.21
C LYS A 40 14.62 4.22 -7.65
N ARG A 41 14.64 4.03 -6.32
CA ARG A 41 15.57 3.10 -5.66
C ARG A 41 14.97 1.70 -5.45
N HIS A 42 13.65 1.62 -5.35
CA HIS A 42 12.96 0.44 -4.82
C HIS A 42 11.80 -0.03 -5.70
N GLY A 43 11.59 0.61 -6.85
CA GLY A 43 10.50 0.30 -7.77
C GLY A 43 9.15 0.85 -7.31
N VAL A 44 8.12 0.52 -8.07
CA VAL A 44 6.72 0.71 -7.67
C VAL A 44 6.26 -0.48 -6.82
N PRO A 45 5.30 -0.30 -5.91
CA PRO A 45 4.68 -1.41 -5.20
C PRO A 45 4.01 -2.37 -6.18
N VAL A 46 4.29 -3.67 -6.02
CA VAL A 46 3.76 -4.74 -6.88
C VAL A 46 2.38 -5.15 -6.43
N SER A 47 2.15 -5.21 -5.12
CA SER A 47 0.86 -5.60 -4.57
C SER A 47 0.62 -5.05 -3.17
N ILE A 48 -0.66 -4.91 -2.81
CA ILE A 48 -1.11 -4.70 -1.43
C ILE A 48 -1.78 -5.97 -0.94
N ARG A 49 -1.40 -6.45 0.23
CA ARG A 49 -1.95 -7.66 0.85
C ARG A 49 -2.53 -7.38 2.23
N LYS A 50 -3.61 -8.06 2.55
CA LYS A 50 -4.15 -8.15 3.91
C LYS A 50 -3.28 -9.09 4.75
N GLU A 51 -3.50 -9.06 6.05
CA GLU A 51 -3.01 -10.10 6.95
C GLU A 51 -3.45 -11.49 6.45
N GLY A 52 -2.56 -12.48 6.52
CA GLY A 52 -2.76 -13.80 5.92
C GLY A 52 -2.39 -13.90 4.43
N GLY A 53 -1.88 -12.82 3.81
CA GLY A 53 -1.30 -12.86 2.46
C GLY A 53 -2.30 -12.73 1.31
N VAL A 54 -3.56 -12.41 1.61
CA VAL A 54 -4.61 -12.20 0.61
C VAL A 54 -4.32 -10.91 -0.16
N ALA A 55 -4.05 -11.01 -1.46
CA ALA A 55 -3.84 -9.87 -2.33
C ALA A 55 -5.15 -9.11 -2.56
N CYS A 56 -5.08 -7.78 -2.47
CA CYS A 56 -6.17 -6.90 -2.86
C CYS A 56 -6.12 -6.68 -4.38
N ASP A 57 -7.28 -6.64 -5.03
CA ASP A 57 -7.41 -6.20 -6.42
C ASP A 57 -6.94 -4.74 -6.54
N PRO A 58 -5.94 -4.42 -7.39
CA PRO A 58 -5.45 -3.05 -7.56
C PRO A 58 -6.52 -2.03 -7.97
N GLU A 59 -7.57 -2.47 -8.67
CA GLU A 59 -8.65 -1.61 -9.17
C GLU A 59 -9.82 -1.47 -8.18
N ALA A 60 -9.85 -2.31 -7.13
CA ALA A 60 -10.89 -2.20 -6.10
C ALA A 60 -10.73 -0.90 -5.30
N LEU A 61 -11.86 -0.35 -4.85
CA LEU A 61 -11.85 0.79 -3.94
C LEU A 61 -11.41 0.35 -2.55
N ILE A 62 -10.64 1.21 -1.89
CA ILE A 62 -10.15 0.95 -0.53
C ILE A 62 -11.30 0.64 0.43
N CYS A 63 -12.40 1.39 0.38
CA CYS A 63 -13.56 1.18 1.25
C CYS A 63 -14.35 -0.10 0.98
N ASP A 64 -14.22 -0.69 -0.22
CA ASP A 64 -14.92 -1.92 -0.58
C ASP A 64 -14.19 -3.16 -0.06
N VAL A 65 -12.88 -3.04 0.17
CA VAL A 65 -12.03 -4.20 0.49
C VAL A 65 -11.24 -4.05 1.79
N LEU A 66 -11.11 -2.86 2.37
CA LEU A 66 -10.42 -2.63 3.64
C LEU A 66 -11.32 -1.92 4.66
N ASP A 67 -11.05 -2.18 5.94
CA ASP A 67 -11.70 -1.54 7.08
C ASP A 67 -10.88 -0.34 7.61
N ASP A 68 -11.55 0.58 8.31
CA ASP A 68 -10.86 1.66 9.01
C ASP A 68 -9.88 1.14 10.07
N ASN A 69 -8.69 1.72 10.11
CA ASN A 69 -7.55 1.31 10.93
C ASN A 69 -6.96 -0.08 10.58
N GLN A 70 -7.29 -0.66 9.42
CA GLN A 70 -6.72 -1.94 9.02
C GLN A 70 -5.23 -1.84 8.67
N HIS A 71 -4.50 -2.92 8.98
CA HIS A 71 -3.12 -3.12 8.57
C HIS A 71 -3.04 -3.94 7.28
N VAL A 72 -2.20 -3.48 6.35
CA VAL A 72 -1.90 -4.14 5.09
C VAL A 72 -0.39 -4.11 4.81
N PHE A 73 0.07 -4.92 3.88
CA PHE A 73 1.48 -5.10 3.55
C PHE A 73 1.69 -4.77 2.08
N ALA A 74 2.65 -3.89 1.78
CA ALA A 74 3.07 -3.65 0.41
C ALA A 74 4.22 -4.58 0.05
N GLU A 75 4.07 -5.31 -1.05
CA GLU A 75 5.18 -6.03 -1.67
C GLU A 75 5.86 -5.13 -2.70
N LEU A 76 7.19 -5.11 -2.66
CA LEU A 76 8.02 -4.44 -3.64
C LEU A 76 8.61 -5.51 -4.55
N GLU A 77 8.76 -5.21 -5.83
CA GLU A 77 9.52 -6.08 -6.74
C GLU A 77 10.97 -5.98 -6.29
N ASP A 78 11.56 -7.09 -5.85
CA ASP A 78 13.00 -7.14 -5.73
C ASP A 78 13.55 -6.99 -7.15
N SER A 79 14.13 -5.81 -7.44
CA SER A 79 14.98 -5.67 -8.61
C SER A 79 16.19 -6.57 -8.36
N GLU A 80 16.14 -7.80 -8.88
CA GLU A 80 17.32 -8.64 -9.01
C GLU A 80 18.38 -7.83 -9.78
N MET A 81 19.49 -7.53 -9.09
CA MET A 81 20.70 -6.96 -9.68
C MET A 81 21.49 -8.06 -10.40
#